data_AF-A0A839VWP4-F1
#
_entry.id   AF-A0A839VWP4-F1
#
_cell.length_a   1.000
_cell.length_b   1.000
_cell.length_c   1.000
_cell.angle_alpha   90.00
_cell.angle_beta   90.00
_cell.angle_gamma   90.00
#
_symmetry.space_group_name_H-M   'P 1'
#
loop_
_entity.id
_entity.type
_entity.pdbx_description
1 polymer ?
#
loop_
_entity_poly.entity_id
_entity_poly.type
_entity_poly.pdbx_seq_one_letter_code
_entity_poly.pdbx_strand_id
1 'polypeptide(L)'
;MDTIEQTLAVATEHHRAGRTTEAERLYREVLAASPGHPDALHLLGVVALQGGRPAEAVDLIGQAVAGDPTSPLLHANLGHALHATGQTRDAALSFARALTLLTNEGEGWGNVSALAGLIRRYDDETRRAAAAEVDAAYAMGDVMRRHSLLFLLDGDVAHYEALTDAVLEDPMRFTVPSIHYAFWGMAMQLFQGAARSGDAGAFHTGNLTDYYRLMVDETALRFHLRRRMKRATPRGEVTRIALITNQMLGAGHQPTADAFDFARRLQDEFGREVVIINPNAMAITGENGFVPEYSYNITEEYDGEQVIAAFGARVRMMSFPQKRFDEEKVNAIVDYVDGFDPDVIVAFGGSNVVADLFSGARPVICLPTSSGLPLSMARLVLGYGEADTTQDWPEDMAERFRPFSFGWTLPATGPERGRAELGVPEHGPLFLVVGNRLDQEAGPDFLALADSLLDRLPEARIAVAGGVESLPQRIAALRNADRVHTLGDVEDVRALHRHATAYLNPRRQGGGGSAAFALADGVPVVTVAAGDVATVAGPAFTVADDAAYLERAAALAGDAAFHARQSAEARARFAASGDRRASVERLLAYALEAQTA
;
A
#
# COMPACT_ATOMS: atom_id res chain seq x y z
N MET A 1 55.75 -12.74 3.83
CA MET A 1 54.49 -12.03 3.56
C MET A 1 54.74 -11.20 2.32
N ASP A 2 53.97 -11.47 1.28
CA ASP A 2 54.27 -11.14 -0.11
C ASP A 2 54.17 -9.63 -0.39
N THR A 3 55.06 -9.07 -1.21
CA THR A 3 55.15 -7.63 -1.51
C THR A 3 53.87 -7.12 -2.21
N ILE A 4 53.16 -8.01 -2.91
CA ILE A 4 51.88 -7.73 -3.58
C ILE A 4 50.78 -7.43 -2.55
N GLU A 5 50.61 -8.30 -1.56
CA GLU A 5 49.59 -8.15 -0.50
C GLU A 5 49.81 -6.88 0.33
N GLN A 6 51.07 -6.52 0.60
CA GLN A 6 51.41 -5.28 1.28
C GLN A 6 51.05 -4.04 0.44
N THR A 7 51.33 -4.09 -0.87
CA THR A 7 51.00 -3.00 -1.80
C THR A 7 49.48 -2.83 -1.93
N LEU A 8 48.75 -3.94 -2.01
CA LEU A 8 47.28 -3.96 -2.04
C LEU A 8 46.68 -3.37 -0.75
N ALA A 9 47.16 -3.77 0.42
CA ALA A 9 46.68 -3.24 1.70
C ALA A 9 46.89 -1.72 1.82
N VAL A 10 48.06 -1.22 1.37
CA VAL A 10 48.34 0.23 1.33
C VAL A 10 47.41 0.92 0.32
N ALA A 11 47.18 0.34 -0.86
CA ALA A 11 46.24 0.88 -1.85
C ALA A 11 44.84 1.03 -1.28
N THR A 12 44.33 -0.01 -0.58
CA THR A 12 43.02 0.01 0.07
C THR A 12 42.93 1.07 1.17
N GLU A 13 44.00 1.30 1.94
CA GLU A 13 44.03 2.37 2.94
C GLU A 13 43.99 3.77 2.30
N HIS A 14 44.74 3.99 1.22
CA HIS A 14 44.64 5.22 0.44
C HIS A 14 43.23 5.43 -0.10
N HIS A 15 42.59 4.36 -0.61
CA HIS A 15 41.24 4.42 -1.13
C HIS A 15 40.21 4.78 -0.06
N ARG A 16 40.26 4.11 1.10
CA ARG A 16 39.39 4.39 2.25
C ARG A 16 39.54 5.82 2.77
N ALA A 17 40.73 6.38 2.67
CA ALA A 17 41.01 7.76 3.07
C ALA A 17 40.73 8.81 1.97
N GLY A 18 40.08 8.43 0.86
CA GLY A 18 39.73 9.33 -0.24
C GLY A 18 40.90 9.77 -1.13
N ARG A 19 42.10 9.20 -0.92
CA ARG A 19 43.31 9.45 -1.73
C ARG A 19 43.28 8.57 -2.97
N THR A 20 42.33 8.85 -3.87
CA THR A 20 42.00 8.00 -5.04
C THR A 20 43.16 7.91 -6.04
N THR A 21 43.92 8.98 -6.25
CA THR A 21 45.08 8.97 -7.16
C THR A 21 46.19 8.04 -6.68
N GLU A 22 46.52 8.07 -5.38
CA GLU A 22 47.52 7.19 -4.78
C GLU A 22 47.05 5.73 -4.79
N ALA A 23 45.78 5.49 -4.48
CA ALA A 23 45.18 4.15 -4.54
C ALA A 23 45.24 3.58 -5.96
N GLU A 24 44.85 4.37 -6.97
CA GLU A 24 44.87 4.00 -8.38
C GLU A 24 46.27 3.60 -8.85
N ARG A 25 47.30 4.38 -8.48
CA ARG A 25 48.71 4.07 -8.80
C ARG A 25 49.11 2.71 -8.20
N LEU A 26 48.81 2.48 -6.93
CA LEU A 26 49.20 1.26 -6.22
C LEU A 26 48.44 0.03 -6.74
N TYR A 27 47.14 0.15 -7.05
CA TYR A 27 46.40 -0.96 -7.67
C TYR A 27 46.97 -1.31 -9.05
N ARG A 28 47.38 -0.34 -9.87
CA ARG A 28 48.08 -0.62 -11.13
C ARG A 28 49.45 -1.27 -10.95
N GLU A 29 50.17 -0.94 -9.88
CA GLU A 29 51.43 -1.63 -9.53
C GLU A 29 51.20 -3.09 -9.17
N VAL A 30 50.12 -3.38 -8.42
CA VAL A 30 49.70 -4.77 -8.15
C VAL A 30 49.37 -5.49 -9.46
N LEU A 31 48.62 -4.88 -10.37
CA LEU A 31 48.26 -5.48 -11.66
C LEU A 31 49.45 -5.63 -12.62
N ALA A 32 50.46 -4.76 -12.53
CA ALA A 32 51.70 -4.93 -13.29
C ALA A 32 52.49 -6.17 -12.83
N ALA A 33 52.46 -6.48 -11.53
CA ALA A 33 53.08 -7.66 -10.96
C ALA A 33 52.21 -8.93 -11.10
N SER A 34 50.89 -8.77 -11.07
CA SER A 34 49.90 -9.85 -11.15
C SER A 34 48.66 -9.38 -11.94
N PRO A 35 48.66 -9.51 -13.29
CA PRO A 35 47.60 -8.95 -14.14
C PRO A 35 46.19 -9.44 -13.86
N GLY A 36 46.05 -10.65 -13.32
CA GLY A 36 44.76 -11.25 -12.99
C GLY A 36 44.36 -11.16 -11.51
N HIS A 37 45.01 -10.29 -10.72
CA HIS A 37 44.74 -10.19 -9.28
C HIS A 37 43.30 -9.70 -9.02
N PRO A 38 42.38 -10.53 -8.47
CA PRO A 38 40.95 -10.21 -8.42
C PRO A 38 40.64 -8.92 -7.64
N ASP A 39 41.22 -8.76 -6.45
CA ASP A 39 40.95 -7.59 -5.61
C ASP A 39 41.47 -6.28 -6.22
N ALA A 40 42.64 -6.31 -6.87
CA ALA A 40 43.20 -5.12 -7.51
C ALA A 40 42.40 -4.73 -8.77
N LEU A 41 41.94 -5.71 -9.56
CA LEU A 41 41.02 -5.47 -10.69
C LEU A 41 39.71 -4.86 -10.20
N HIS A 42 39.09 -5.44 -9.18
CA HIS A 42 37.84 -4.96 -8.59
C HIS A 42 37.98 -3.54 -8.04
N LEU A 43 38.94 -3.30 -7.15
CA LEU A 43 39.08 -2.04 -6.45
C LEU A 43 39.56 -0.91 -7.38
N LEU A 44 40.42 -1.21 -8.37
CA LEU A 44 40.77 -0.24 -9.42
C LEU A 44 39.54 0.13 -10.26
N GLY A 45 38.68 -0.84 -10.58
CA GLY A 45 37.41 -0.60 -11.27
C GLY A 45 36.46 0.28 -10.46
N VAL A 46 36.35 0.06 -9.15
CA VAL A 46 35.56 0.94 -8.24
C VAL A 46 36.13 2.36 -8.22
N VAL A 47 37.46 2.52 -8.15
CA VAL A 47 38.11 3.84 -8.22
C VAL A 47 37.86 4.51 -9.58
N ALA A 48 37.92 3.76 -10.68
CA ALA A 48 37.63 4.27 -12.01
C ALA A 48 36.18 4.78 -12.12
N LEU A 49 35.22 4.05 -11.56
CA LEU A 49 33.81 4.46 -11.51
C LEU A 49 33.65 5.76 -10.69
N GLN A 50 34.27 5.85 -9.51
CA GLN A 50 34.28 7.07 -8.68
C GLN A 50 34.94 8.26 -9.39
N GLY A 51 35.93 8.00 -10.25
CA GLY A 51 36.62 8.99 -11.06
C GLY A 51 35.91 9.37 -12.37
N GLY A 52 34.68 8.91 -12.60
CA GLY A 52 33.90 9.24 -13.80
C GLY A 52 34.38 8.51 -15.07
N ARG A 53 35.06 7.36 -14.92
CA ARG A 53 35.56 6.51 -16.01
C ARG A 53 34.82 5.16 -16.04
N PRO A 54 33.51 5.13 -16.32
CA PRO A 54 32.70 3.91 -16.18
C PRO A 54 33.06 2.83 -17.22
N ALA A 55 33.54 3.19 -18.41
CA ALA A 55 33.97 2.20 -19.41
C ALA A 55 35.23 1.43 -18.96
N GLU A 56 36.19 2.10 -18.32
CA GLU A 56 37.35 1.45 -17.70
C GLU A 56 36.91 0.54 -16.55
N ALA A 57 35.93 1.00 -15.75
CA ALA A 57 35.37 0.21 -14.65
C ALA A 57 34.68 -1.09 -15.15
N VAL A 58 33.94 -1.04 -16.26
CA VAL A 58 33.30 -2.23 -16.85
C VAL A 58 34.35 -3.28 -17.23
N ASP A 59 35.45 -2.89 -17.88
CA ASP A 59 36.51 -3.81 -18.28
C ASP A 59 37.21 -4.44 -17.06
N LEU A 60 37.64 -3.60 -16.11
CA LEU A 60 38.35 -4.05 -14.92
C LEU A 60 37.50 -4.95 -14.01
N ILE A 61 36.25 -4.56 -13.73
CA ILE A 61 35.36 -5.35 -12.88
C ILE A 61 34.89 -6.61 -13.64
N GLY A 62 34.70 -6.54 -14.96
CA GLY A 62 34.38 -7.70 -15.78
C GLY A 62 35.47 -8.77 -15.71
N GLN A 63 36.74 -8.37 -15.72
CA GLN A 63 37.87 -9.29 -15.50
C GLN A 63 37.87 -9.88 -14.07
N ALA A 64 37.54 -9.07 -13.06
CA ALA A 64 37.40 -9.57 -11.69
C ALA A 64 36.28 -10.62 -11.57
N VAL A 65 35.10 -10.37 -12.17
CA VAL A 65 33.97 -11.32 -12.21
C VAL A 65 34.35 -12.62 -12.93
N ALA A 66 35.14 -12.54 -14.00
CA ALA A 66 35.62 -13.75 -14.69
C ALA A 66 36.55 -14.61 -13.80
N GLY A 67 37.27 -13.98 -12.86
CA GLY A 67 38.11 -14.66 -11.88
C GLY A 67 37.33 -15.25 -10.69
N ASP A 68 36.29 -14.56 -10.23
CA ASP A 68 35.37 -15.03 -9.19
C ASP A 68 33.90 -14.73 -9.58
N PRO A 69 33.23 -15.65 -10.29
CA PRO A 69 31.86 -15.46 -10.73
C PRO A 69 30.85 -15.62 -9.59
N THR A 70 31.27 -16.04 -8.40
CA THR A 70 30.41 -16.30 -7.25
C THR A 70 30.32 -15.14 -6.27
N SER A 71 31.11 -14.07 -6.47
CA SER A 71 31.06 -12.90 -5.59
C SER A 71 29.88 -11.99 -5.91
N PRO A 72 28.90 -11.82 -4.99
CA PRO A 72 27.78 -10.91 -5.22
C PRO A 72 28.24 -9.45 -5.35
N LEU A 73 29.28 -9.08 -4.59
CA LEU A 73 29.85 -7.73 -4.59
C LEU A 73 30.42 -7.35 -5.96
N LEU A 74 31.08 -8.28 -6.66
CA LEU A 74 31.64 -8.02 -7.98
C LEU A 74 30.53 -7.78 -9.00
N HIS A 75 29.49 -8.62 -9.00
CA HIS A 75 28.32 -8.46 -9.87
C HIS A 75 27.57 -7.15 -9.60
N ALA A 76 27.40 -6.76 -8.33
CA ALA A 76 26.77 -5.49 -7.98
C ALA A 76 27.57 -4.28 -8.50
N ASN A 77 28.90 -4.29 -8.32
CA ASN A 77 29.76 -3.22 -8.83
C ASN A 77 29.83 -3.17 -10.36
N LEU A 78 29.79 -4.33 -11.02
CA LEU A 78 29.68 -4.41 -12.47
C LEU A 78 28.37 -3.79 -12.96
N GLY A 79 27.25 -4.09 -12.28
CA GLY A 79 25.95 -3.49 -12.57
C GLY A 79 25.97 -1.96 -12.47
N HIS A 80 26.63 -1.40 -11.45
CA HIS A 80 26.81 0.05 -11.32
C HIS A 80 27.64 0.66 -12.47
N ALA A 81 28.73 0.00 -12.87
CA ALA A 81 29.56 0.46 -13.98
C ALA A 81 28.78 0.41 -15.32
N LEU A 82 28.05 -0.68 -15.58
CA LEU A 82 27.22 -0.85 -16.77
C LEU A 82 26.10 0.21 -16.82
N HIS A 83 25.44 0.47 -15.69
CA HIS A 83 24.42 1.51 -15.59
C HIS A 83 24.98 2.90 -15.95
N ALA A 84 26.17 3.24 -15.44
CA ALA A 84 26.83 4.51 -15.73
C ALA A 84 27.25 4.66 -17.21
N THR A 85 27.40 3.55 -17.95
CA THR A 85 27.62 3.56 -19.40
C THR A 85 26.34 3.53 -20.24
N GLY A 86 25.16 3.48 -19.61
CA GLY A 86 23.87 3.36 -20.31
C GLY A 86 23.51 1.95 -20.80
N GLN A 87 24.31 0.93 -20.44
CA GLN A 87 24.04 -0.48 -20.76
C GLN A 87 23.02 -1.06 -19.76
N THR A 88 21.78 -0.57 -19.82
CA THR A 88 20.72 -0.83 -18.82
C THR A 88 20.37 -2.30 -18.68
N ARG A 89 20.26 -3.04 -19.80
CA ARG A 89 19.95 -4.48 -19.78
C ARG A 89 21.02 -5.29 -19.06
N ASP A 90 22.29 -5.09 -19.43
CA ASP A 90 23.41 -5.83 -18.82
C ASP A 90 23.61 -5.44 -17.35
N ALA A 91 23.34 -4.17 -17.01
CA ALA A 91 23.34 -3.71 -15.63
C ALA A 91 22.32 -4.49 -14.78
N ALA A 92 21.08 -4.59 -15.27
CA ALA A 92 20.02 -5.33 -14.59
C ALA A 92 20.33 -6.82 -14.43
N LEU A 93 20.92 -7.47 -15.46
CA LEU A 93 21.36 -8.85 -15.37
C LEU A 93 22.50 -9.04 -14.35
N SER A 94 23.43 -8.09 -14.26
CA SER A 94 24.50 -8.12 -13.26
C SER A 94 23.94 -7.94 -11.84
N PHE A 95 22.99 -7.02 -11.64
CA PHE A 95 22.29 -6.89 -10.36
C PHE A 95 21.47 -8.15 -10.02
N ALA A 96 20.84 -8.79 -11.01
CA ALA A 96 20.10 -10.04 -10.82
C ALA A 96 21.01 -11.18 -10.35
N ARG A 97 22.22 -11.31 -10.90
CA ARG A 97 23.22 -12.29 -10.45
C ARG A 97 23.66 -12.05 -9.02
N ALA A 98 23.98 -10.79 -8.68
CA ALA A 98 24.30 -10.42 -7.31
C ALA A 98 23.15 -10.78 -6.36
N LEU A 99 21.92 -10.44 -6.74
CA LEU A 99 20.71 -10.71 -5.98
C LEU A 99 20.53 -12.21 -5.73
N THR A 100 20.69 -13.05 -6.76
CA THR A 100 20.53 -14.50 -6.63
C THR A 100 21.61 -15.16 -5.77
N LEU A 101 22.85 -14.69 -5.85
CA LEU A 101 23.94 -15.21 -5.01
C LEU A 101 23.65 -14.90 -3.53
N LEU A 102 23.25 -13.67 -3.22
CA LEU A 102 22.89 -13.27 -1.85
C LEU A 102 21.68 -14.06 -1.33
N THR A 103 20.64 -14.22 -2.16
CA THR A 103 19.48 -14.99 -1.72
C THR A 103 19.83 -16.45 -1.47
N ASN A 104 20.60 -17.09 -2.36
CA ASN A 104 21.02 -18.50 -2.22
C ASN A 104 21.95 -18.73 -1.01
N GLU A 105 22.75 -17.74 -0.61
CA GLU A 105 23.57 -17.78 0.60
C GLU A 105 22.76 -17.61 1.90
N GLY A 106 21.47 -17.26 1.79
CA GLY A 106 20.60 -16.98 2.91
C GLY A 106 20.86 -15.62 3.56
N GLU A 107 21.48 -14.68 2.83
CA GLU A 107 21.71 -13.32 3.34
C GLU A 107 20.41 -12.58 3.66
N GLY A 108 20.52 -11.60 4.55
CA GLY A 108 19.41 -10.77 5.02
C GLY A 108 18.81 -9.85 3.96
N TRP A 109 17.60 -9.40 4.21
CA TRP A 109 16.76 -8.65 3.26
C TRP A 109 17.34 -7.29 2.81
N GLY A 110 18.21 -6.64 3.61
CA GLY A 110 18.73 -5.30 3.31
C GLY A 110 19.42 -5.19 1.95
N ASN A 111 20.33 -6.13 1.64
CA ASN A 111 21.05 -6.16 0.36
C ASN A 111 20.12 -6.56 -0.81
N VAL A 112 19.19 -7.50 -0.57
CA VAL A 112 18.17 -7.94 -1.54
C VAL A 112 17.29 -6.77 -1.97
N SER A 113 16.81 -5.98 -1.01
CA SER A 113 15.96 -4.81 -1.26
C SER A 113 16.66 -3.73 -2.08
N ALA A 114 17.93 -3.45 -1.76
CA ALA A 114 18.73 -2.46 -2.49
C ALA A 114 18.91 -2.85 -3.97
N LEU A 115 19.29 -4.10 -4.24
CA LEU A 115 19.50 -4.59 -5.61
C LEU A 115 18.19 -4.68 -6.40
N ALA A 116 17.11 -5.20 -5.80
CA ALA A 116 15.80 -5.20 -6.44
C ALA A 116 15.33 -3.76 -6.75
N GLY A 117 15.60 -2.81 -5.84
CA GLY A 117 15.32 -1.39 -6.03
C GLY A 117 16.12 -0.73 -7.16
N LEU A 118 17.29 -1.26 -7.52
CA LEU A 118 18.05 -0.83 -8.71
C LEU A 118 17.40 -1.37 -9.99
N ILE A 119 17.06 -2.66 -10.01
CA ILE A 119 16.42 -3.32 -11.17
C ILE A 119 15.06 -2.68 -11.51
N ARG A 120 14.25 -2.38 -10.49
CA ARG A 120 12.90 -1.80 -10.64
C ARG A 120 12.86 -0.41 -11.28
N ARG A 121 14.00 0.26 -11.45
CA ARG A 121 14.11 1.56 -12.13
C ARG A 121 14.13 1.45 -13.65
N TYR A 122 14.39 0.26 -14.18
CA TYR A 122 14.40 0.02 -15.62
C TYR A 122 13.01 -0.28 -16.17
N ASP A 123 12.90 -0.32 -17.50
CA ASP A 123 11.68 -0.69 -18.21
C ASP A 123 11.24 -2.14 -17.95
N ASP A 124 9.99 -2.46 -18.31
CA ASP A 124 9.37 -3.75 -18.02
C ASP A 124 10.03 -4.93 -18.77
N GLU A 125 10.69 -4.69 -19.91
CA GLU A 125 11.42 -5.75 -20.62
C GLU A 125 12.69 -6.12 -19.87
N THR A 126 13.46 -5.12 -19.45
CA THR A 126 14.69 -5.27 -18.68
C THR A 126 14.42 -5.92 -17.32
N ARG A 127 13.33 -5.52 -16.67
CA ARG A 127 12.87 -6.11 -15.41
C ARG A 127 12.52 -7.59 -15.55
N ARG A 128 11.78 -7.97 -16.60
CA ARG A 128 11.46 -9.38 -16.90
C ARG A 128 12.71 -10.21 -17.21
N ALA A 129 13.67 -9.65 -17.94
CA ALA A 129 14.94 -10.33 -18.20
C ALA A 129 15.74 -10.60 -16.90
N ALA A 130 15.78 -9.62 -15.99
CA ALA A 130 16.39 -9.78 -14.67
C ALA A 130 15.64 -10.80 -13.80
N ALA A 131 14.30 -10.79 -13.79
CA ALA A 131 13.50 -11.79 -13.08
C ALA A 131 13.75 -13.21 -13.60
N ALA A 132 13.86 -13.40 -14.92
CA ALA A 132 14.19 -14.70 -15.52
C ALA A 132 15.59 -15.20 -15.14
N GLU A 133 16.59 -14.31 -15.08
CA GLU A 133 17.94 -14.65 -14.58
C GLU A 133 17.89 -15.09 -13.11
N VAL A 134 17.12 -14.39 -12.28
CA VAL A 134 16.92 -14.79 -10.88
C VAL A 134 16.26 -16.15 -10.79
N ASP A 135 15.17 -16.37 -11.53
CA ASP A 135 14.40 -17.60 -11.47
C ASP A 135 15.19 -18.84 -11.89
N ALA A 136 16.03 -18.70 -12.91
CA ALA A 136 16.87 -19.77 -13.44
C ALA A 136 18.00 -20.18 -12.48
N ALA A 137 18.52 -19.23 -11.70
CA ALA A 137 19.63 -19.47 -10.78
C ALA A 137 19.18 -19.61 -9.30
N TYR A 138 17.88 -19.45 -9.02
CA TYR A 138 17.34 -19.60 -7.66
C TYR A 138 17.39 -21.06 -7.22
N ALA A 139 18.17 -21.34 -6.17
CA ALA A 139 18.42 -22.70 -5.70
C ALA A 139 17.75 -23.01 -4.36
N MET A 140 17.25 -22.00 -3.64
CA MET A 140 16.51 -22.23 -2.40
C MET A 140 15.17 -22.93 -2.68
N GLY A 141 14.78 -23.88 -1.82
CA GLY A 141 13.46 -24.51 -1.88
C GLY A 141 12.31 -23.66 -1.31
N ASP A 142 12.54 -22.38 -1.04
CA ASP A 142 11.58 -21.45 -0.44
C ASP A 142 10.72 -20.80 -1.53
N VAL A 143 9.50 -21.30 -1.70
CA VAL A 143 8.54 -20.84 -2.70
C VAL A 143 8.00 -19.45 -2.39
N MET A 144 7.83 -19.09 -1.12
CA MET A 144 7.28 -17.79 -0.73
C MET A 144 8.28 -16.68 -1.05
N ARG A 145 9.55 -16.87 -0.68
CA ARG A 145 10.64 -15.95 -1.02
C ARG A 145 10.86 -15.85 -2.54
N ARG A 146 10.89 -17.00 -3.24
CA ARG A 146 11.14 -17.04 -4.69
C ARG A 146 10.12 -16.18 -5.44
N HIS A 147 8.85 -16.50 -5.29
CA HIS A 147 7.80 -15.89 -6.10
C HIS A 147 7.49 -14.45 -5.70
N SER A 148 7.63 -14.11 -4.41
CA SER A 148 7.50 -12.71 -3.99
C SER A 148 8.67 -11.84 -4.50
N LEU A 149 9.89 -12.37 -4.55
CA LEU A 149 11.03 -11.69 -5.17
C LEU A 149 10.82 -11.49 -6.68
N LEU A 150 10.37 -12.52 -7.40
CA LEU A 150 10.12 -12.41 -8.83
C LEU A 150 9.04 -11.38 -9.12
N PHE A 151 7.91 -11.42 -8.39
CA PHE A 151 6.87 -10.40 -8.47
C PHE A 151 7.43 -9.00 -8.18
N LEU A 152 8.28 -8.84 -7.16
CA LEU A 152 8.90 -7.55 -6.85
C LEU A 152 9.70 -7.01 -8.05
N LEU A 153 10.36 -7.90 -8.80
CA LEU A 153 11.20 -7.54 -9.95
C LEU A 153 10.37 -7.16 -11.17
N ASP A 154 9.41 -7.96 -11.61
CA ASP A 154 8.68 -7.73 -12.87
C ASP A 154 7.23 -7.27 -12.71
N GLY A 155 6.60 -7.52 -11.57
CA GLY A 155 5.20 -7.23 -11.29
C GLY A 155 4.22 -8.20 -11.96
N ASP A 156 4.66 -9.39 -12.39
CA ASP A 156 3.81 -10.38 -13.02
C ASP A 156 3.02 -11.18 -11.97
N VAL A 157 1.69 -11.13 -12.07
CA VAL A 157 0.76 -11.82 -11.16
C VAL A 157 0.93 -13.34 -11.18
N ALA A 158 1.45 -13.92 -12.27
CA ALA A 158 1.70 -15.36 -12.38
C ALA A 158 2.63 -15.90 -11.27
N HIS A 159 3.50 -15.06 -10.71
CA HIS A 159 4.34 -15.46 -9.57
C HIS A 159 3.50 -15.65 -8.30
N TYR A 160 2.53 -14.77 -8.05
CA TYR A 160 1.62 -14.93 -6.92
C TYR A 160 0.65 -16.09 -7.12
N GLU A 161 0.20 -16.36 -8.35
CA GLU A 161 -0.54 -17.59 -8.68
C GLU A 161 0.25 -18.84 -8.26
N ALA A 162 1.51 -18.96 -8.70
CA ALA A 162 2.37 -20.08 -8.35
C ALA A 162 2.63 -20.20 -6.83
N LEU A 163 2.77 -19.07 -6.14
CA LEU A 163 2.90 -19.04 -4.68
C LEU A 163 1.62 -19.56 -4.01
N THR A 164 0.46 -19.07 -4.43
CA THR A 164 -0.83 -19.48 -3.86
C THR A 164 -1.10 -20.95 -4.13
N ASP A 165 -0.84 -21.44 -5.34
CA ASP A 165 -1.07 -22.82 -5.72
C ASP A 165 -0.23 -23.78 -4.87
N ALA A 166 1.06 -23.45 -4.64
CA ALA A 166 1.92 -24.25 -3.78
C ALA A 166 1.41 -24.36 -2.32
N VAL A 167 0.74 -23.33 -1.80
CA VAL A 167 0.14 -23.35 -0.46
C VAL A 167 -1.21 -24.08 -0.47
N LEU A 168 -2.01 -23.92 -1.52
CA LEU A 168 -3.30 -24.59 -1.68
C LEU A 168 -3.12 -26.12 -1.85
N GLU A 169 -2.06 -26.56 -2.53
CA GLU A 169 -1.75 -27.97 -2.76
C GLU A 169 -1.28 -28.70 -1.49
N ASP A 170 -0.39 -28.08 -0.70
CA ASP A 170 0.15 -28.66 0.54
C ASP A 170 0.25 -27.60 1.66
N PRO A 171 -0.88 -27.24 2.29
CA PRO A 171 -0.90 -26.21 3.34
C PRO A 171 -0.12 -26.65 4.59
N MET A 172 0.11 -27.94 4.80
CA MET A 172 0.82 -28.46 5.97
C MET A 172 2.33 -28.23 5.92
N ARG A 173 2.88 -27.97 4.74
CA ARG A 173 4.27 -27.54 4.55
C ARG A 173 4.56 -26.17 5.17
N PHE A 174 3.53 -25.35 5.41
CA PHE A 174 3.65 -23.99 5.89
C PHE A 174 3.02 -23.82 7.28
N THR A 175 3.63 -22.97 8.11
CA THR A 175 3.02 -22.57 9.39
C THR A 175 1.89 -21.56 9.14
N VAL A 176 0.93 -21.47 10.07
CA VAL A 176 -0.13 -20.44 10.01
C VAL A 176 0.46 -19.01 9.96
N PRO A 177 1.44 -18.64 10.80
CA PRO A 177 2.11 -17.35 10.68
C PRO A 177 2.70 -17.08 9.28
N SER A 178 3.30 -18.11 8.65
CA SER A 178 3.87 -18.00 7.29
C SER A 178 2.79 -17.76 6.22
N ILE A 179 1.69 -18.52 6.26
CA ILE A 179 0.56 -18.34 5.33
C ILE A 179 -0.02 -16.93 5.49
N HIS A 180 -0.25 -16.52 6.74
CA HIS A 180 -0.79 -15.23 7.07
C HIS A 180 0.10 -14.06 6.64
N TYR A 181 1.42 -14.16 6.84
CA TYR A 181 2.35 -13.11 6.40
C TYR A 181 2.41 -12.99 4.87
N ALA A 182 2.43 -14.12 4.15
CA ALA A 182 2.41 -14.12 2.68
C ALA A 182 1.12 -13.51 2.12
N PHE A 183 -0.04 -13.81 2.72
CA PHE A 183 -1.32 -13.19 2.35
C PHE A 183 -1.23 -11.67 2.36
N TRP A 184 -0.78 -11.08 3.48
CA TRP A 184 -0.68 -9.64 3.62
C TRP A 184 0.36 -9.02 2.68
N GLY A 185 1.50 -9.71 2.47
CA GLY A 185 2.51 -9.30 1.50
C GLY A 185 1.94 -9.19 0.08
N MET A 186 1.20 -10.19 -0.38
CA MET A 186 0.53 -10.18 -1.69
C MET A 186 -0.56 -9.12 -1.75
N ALA A 187 -1.49 -9.13 -0.79
CA ALA A 187 -2.65 -8.24 -0.76
C ALA A 187 -2.23 -6.77 -0.79
N MET A 188 -1.17 -6.39 -0.06
CA MET A 188 -0.71 -5.00 -0.04
C MET A 188 0.01 -4.59 -1.32
N GLN A 189 0.75 -5.47 -1.97
CA GLN A 189 1.34 -5.16 -3.26
C GLN A 189 0.28 -4.91 -4.32
N LEU A 190 -0.76 -5.74 -4.35
CA LEU A 190 -1.88 -5.57 -5.27
C LEU A 190 -2.66 -4.29 -4.94
N PHE A 191 -2.94 -4.03 -3.65
CA PHE A 191 -3.61 -2.81 -3.20
C PHE A 191 -2.86 -1.53 -3.55
N GLN A 192 -1.53 -1.58 -3.60
CA GLN A 192 -0.67 -0.47 -4.00
C GLN A 192 -0.48 -0.35 -5.52
N GLY A 193 -1.09 -1.22 -6.31
CA GLY A 193 -0.97 -1.21 -7.78
C GLY A 193 0.39 -1.66 -8.27
N ALA A 194 1.06 -2.57 -7.56
CA ALA A 194 2.38 -3.07 -7.94
C ALA A 194 2.35 -4.04 -9.14
N ALA A 195 1.19 -4.62 -9.46
CA ALA A 195 1.02 -5.50 -10.62
C ALA A 195 1.23 -4.74 -11.93
N ARG A 196 1.99 -5.34 -12.86
CA ARG A 196 2.35 -4.77 -14.17
C ARG A 196 1.92 -5.64 -15.34
N SER A 197 1.84 -6.95 -15.14
CA SER A 197 1.33 -7.92 -16.11
C SER A 197 0.51 -9.00 -15.42
N GLY A 198 -0.28 -9.72 -16.22
CA GLY A 198 -1.27 -10.68 -15.72
C GLY A 198 -2.60 -10.02 -15.34
N ASP A 199 -3.57 -10.84 -14.98
CA ASP A 199 -4.91 -10.40 -14.59
C ASP A 199 -5.03 -10.37 -13.06
N ALA A 200 -4.64 -9.24 -12.47
CA ALA A 200 -4.73 -9.03 -11.03
C ALA A 200 -6.18 -9.13 -10.51
N GLY A 201 -7.17 -8.81 -11.35
CA GLY A 201 -8.59 -8.92 -11.00
C GLY A 201 -9.00 -10.38 -10.87
N ALA A 202 -8.68 -11.20 -11.88
CA ALA A 202 -8.96 -12.64 -11.85
C ALA A 202 -8.20 -13.35 -10.71
N PHE A 203 -6.92 -13.00 -10.47
CA PHE A 203 -6.18 -13.54 -9.33
C PHE A 203 -6.84 -13.18 -7.99
N HIS A 204 -7.31 -11.94 -7.85
CA HIS A 204 -7.97 -11.49 -6.63
C HIS A 204 -9.29 -12.25 -6.39
N THR A 205 -10.14 -12.39 -7.42
CA THR A 205 -11.43 -13.08 -7.31
C THR A 205 -11.33 -14.62 -7.29
N GLY A 206 -10.22 -15.18 -7.77
CA GLY A 206 -9.90 -16.60 -7.76
C GLY A 206 -8.89 -16.98 -6.67
N ASN A 207 -7.63 -17.21 -7.05
CA ASN A 207 -6.60 -17.83 -6.21
C ASN A 207 -6.42 -17.12 -4.85
N LEU A 208 -6.43 -15.78 -4.80
CA LEU A 208 -6.27 -15.05 -3.54
C LEU A 208 -7.48 -15.23 -2.61
N THR A 209 -8.68 -15.33 -3.18
CA THR A 209 -9.91 -15.62 -2.41
C THR A 209 -9.84 -17.03 -1.81
N ASP A 210 -9.40 -18.02 -2.58
CA ASP A 210 -9.25 -19.39 -2.08
C ASP A 210 -8.12 -19.51 -1.05
N TYR A 211 -7.01 -18.80 -1.26
CA TYR A 211 -5.93 -18.69 -0.29
C TYR A 211 -6.42 -18.08 1.04
N TYR A 212 -7.24 -17.02 0.96
CA TYR A 212 -7.80 -16.37 2.14
C TYR A 212 -8.70 -17.32 2.94
N ARG A 213 -9.59 -18.04 2.25
CA ARG A 213 -10.46 -19.06 2.88
C ARG A 213 -9.64 -20.15 3.55
N LEU A 214 -8.64 -20.69 2.84
CA LEU A 214 -7.73 -21.70 3.39
C LEU A 214 -7.01 -21.18 4.64
N MET A 215 -6.48 -19.96 4.60
CA MET A 215 -5.79 -19.35 5.74
C MET A 215 -6.70 -19.28 6.98
N VAL A 216 -7.94 -18.81 6.82
CA VAL A 216 -8.90 -18.72 7.94
C VAL A 216 -9.25 -20.11 8.47
N ASP A 217 -9.51 -21.08 7.58
CA ASP A 217 -9.88 -22.45 7.97
C ASP A 217 -8.72 -23.20 8.64
N GLU A 218 -7.50 -23.11 8.11
CA GLU A 218 -6.31 -23.72 8.69
C GLU A 218 -5.96 -23.10 10.04
N THR A 219 -6.16 -21.78 10.20
CA THR A 219 -6.02 -21.10 11.50
C THR A 219 -7.01 -21.66 12.50
N ALA A 220 -8.30 -21.73 12.14
CA ALA A 220 -9.36 -22.23 13.01
C ALA A 220 -9.18 -23.70 13.39
N LEU A 221 -8.69 -24.52 12.46
CA LEU A 221 -8.42 -25.94 12.65
C LEU A 221 -7.22 -26.19 13.56
N ARG A 222 -6.06 -25.62 13.21
CA ARG A 222 -4.77 -25.89 13.86
C ARG A 222 -4.68 -25.27 15.25
N PHE A 223 -5.35 -24.13 15.49
CA PHE A 223 -5.45 -23.52 16.82
C PHE A 223 -6.69 -24.00 17.60
N HIS A 224 -7.41 -25.00 17.09
CA HIS A 224 -8.54 -25.66 17.75
C HIS A 224 -9.70 -24.72 18.15
N LEU A 225 -9.87 -23.61 17.43
CA LEU A 225 -10.79 -22.53 17.80
C LEU A 225 -12.26 -22.94 17.76
N ARG A 226 -12.64 -23.77 16.78
CA ARG A 226 -14.04 -24.22 16.60
C ARG A 226 -14.61 -24.96 17.82
N ARG A 227 -13.76 -25.56 18.66
CA ARG A 227 -14.17 -26.22 19.92
C ARG A 227 -14.28 -25.26 21.10
N ARG A 228 -13.55 -24.14 21.04
CA ARG A 228 -13.47 -23.14 22.11
C ARG A 228 -14.54 -22.07 21.99
N MET A 229 -14.80 -21.62 20.75
CA MET A 229 -15.70 -20.52 20.47
C MET A 229 -17.14 -20.81 20.89
N LYS A 230 -17.73 -19.90 21.66
CA LYS A 230 -19.16 -19.94 21.98
C LYS A 230 -19.97 -19.58 20.75
N ARG A 231 -21.04 -20.34 20.50
CA ARG A 231 -22.02 -19.99 19.47
C ARG A 231 -22.95 -18.89 19.98
N ALA A 232 -23.17 -17.87 19.16
CA ALA A 232 -24.16 -16.85 19.49
C ALA A 232 -25.57 -17.46 19.53
N THR A 233 -26.39 -16.98 20.46
CA THR A 233 -27.84 -17.26 20.47
C THR A 233 -28.53 -16.06 19.82
N PRO A 234 -29.31 -16.24 18.74
CA PRO A 234 -30.04 -15.14 18.11
C PRO A 234 -30.92 -14.40 19.11
N ARG A 235 -30.88 -13.07 19.07
CA ARG A 235 -31.67 -12.16 19.90
C ARG A 235 -32.62 -11.36 19.00
N GLY A 236 -33.77 -10.97 19.54
CA GLY A 236 -34.75 -10.13 18.82
C GLY A 236 -34.29 -8.69 18.60
N GLU A 237 -33.17 -8.30 19.20
CA GLU A 237 -32.53 -6.99 19.07
C GLU A 237 -31.01 -7.13 19.14
N VAL A 238 -30.28 -6.29 18.41
CA VAL A 238 -28.82 -6.16 18.51
C VAL A 238 -28.49 -5.17 19.64
N THR A 239 -27.85 -5.65 20.70
CA THR A 239 -27.50 -4.86 21.89
C THR A 239 -25.99 -4.74 22.09
N ARG A 240 -25.23 -5.80 21.78
CA ARG A 240 -23.78 -5.88 21.95
C ARG A 240 -23.08 -6.07 20.62
N ILE A 241 -22.14 -5.18 20.30
CA ILE A 241 -21.45 -5.17 19.01
C ILE A 241 -19.94 -5.16 19.24
N ALA A 242 -19.26 -6.14 18.68
CA ALA A 242 -17.80 -6.12 18.57
C ALA A 242 -17.43 -5.59 17.18
N LEU A 243 -16.80 -4.42 17.13
CA LEU A 243 -16.26 -3.85 15.89
C LEU A 243 -14.78 -4.23 15.80
N ILE A 244 -14.45 -5.19 14.96
CA ILE A 244 -13.09 -5.69 14.79
C ILE A 244 -12.48 -4.98 13.57
N THR A 245 -11.33 -4.32 13.72
CA THR A 245 -10.60 -3.67 12.62
C THR A 245 -9.18 -4.20 12.56
N ASN A 246 -8.59 -4.31 11.36
CA ASN A 246 -7.25 -4.86 11.20
C ASN A 246 -6.18 -4.05 11.95
N GLN A 247 -6.31 -2.72 12.01
CA GLN A 247 -5.37 -1.81 12.68
C GLN A 247 -6.02 -0.52 13.18
N MET A 248 -5.46 0.02 14.27
CA MET A 248 -5.69 1.39 14.75
C MET A 248 -4.36 2.16 14.79
N LEU A 249 -4.26 3.27 14.03
CA LEU A 249 -2.98 3.98 13.77
C LEU A 249 -2.96 5.45 14.24
N GLY A 250 -4.03 5.93 14.86
CA GLY A 250 -4.14 7.30 15.36
C GLY A 250 -5.17 8.14 14.60
N ALA A 251 -5.42 9.36 15.08
CA ALA A 251 -6.46 10.24 14.53
C ALA A 251 -6.22 10.70 13.09
N GLY A 252 -4.96 10.74 12.63
CA GLY A 252 -4.60 11.07 11.24
C GLY A 252 -4.82 9.92 10.25
N HIS A 253 -5.12 8.71 10.72
CA HIS A 253 -5.41 7.55 9.90
C HIS A 253 -6.93 7.45 9.67
N GLN A 254 -7.38 7.70 8.44
CA GLN A 254 -8.80 7.79 8.11
C GLN A 254 -9.63 6.55 8.54
N PRO A 255 -9.21 5.30 8.27
CA PRO A 255 -9.94 4.12 8.78
C PRO A 255 -10.06 4.06 10.31
N THR A 256 -9.06 4.58 11.05
CA THR A 256 -9.14 4.68 12.52
C THR A 256 -10.19 5.69 12.96
N ALA A 257 -10.21 6.86 12.32
CA ALA A 257 -11.24 7.86 12.57
C ALA A 257 -12.64 7.32 12.25
N ASP A 258 -12.80 6.60 11.14
CA ASP A 258 -14.08 6.03 10.73
C ASP A 258 -14.54 4.89 11.66
N ALA A 259 -13.65 4.00 12.08
CA ALA A 259 -13.98 2.93 13.04
C ALA A 259 -14.47 3.50 14.37
N PHE A 260 -13.76 4.52 14.89
CA PHE A 260 -14.18 5.22 16.10
C PHE A 260 -15.54 5.90 15.91
N ASP A 261 -15.75 6.53 14.75
CA ASP A 261 -16.97 7.25 14.44
C ASP A 261 -18.20 6.34 14.35
N PHE A 262 -18.07 5.19 13.68
CA PHE A 262 -19.11 4.16 13.68
C PHE A 262 -19.42 3.66 15.10
N ALA A 263 -18.38 3.37 15.88
CA ALA A 263 -18.55 2.84 17.23
C ALA A 263 -19.23 3.84 18.18
N ARG A 264 -18.81 5.12 18.19
CA ARG A 264 -19.46 6.14 19.03
C ARG A 264 -20.91 6.36 18.62
N ARG A 265 -21.26 6.29 17.34
CA ARG A 265 -22.64 6.51 16.89
C ARG A 265 -23.55 5.36 17.29
N LEU A 266 -23.09 4.12 17.09
CA LEU A 266 -23.78 2.93 17.61
C LEU A 266 -24.04 3.05 19.12
N GLN A 267 -23.07 3.55 19.89
CA GLN A 267 -23.21 3.75 21.33
C GLN A 267 -24.13 4.93 21.70
N ASP A 268 -23.79 6.14 21.26
CA ASP A 268 -24.37 7.38 21.76
C ASP A 268 -25.72 7.70 21.11
N GLU A 269 -25.90 7.34 19.84
CA GLU A 269 -27.12 7.64 19.06
C GLU A 269 -28.12 6.48 19.06
N PHE A 270 -27.63 5.23 19.17
CA PHE A 270 -28.47 4.03 19.12
C PHE A 270 -28.46 3.19 20.41
N GLY A 271 -27.71 3.57 21.44
CA GLY A 271 -27.75 2.93 22.76
C GLY A 271 -27.16 1.52 22.79
N ARG A 272 -26.19 1.21 21.92
CA ARG A 272 -25.57 -0.12 21.84
C ARG A 272 -24.32 -0.21 22.70
N GLU A 273 -24.07 -1.35 23.31
CA GLU A 273 -22.80 -1.63 23.98
C GLU A 273 -21.78 -2.01 22.90
N VAL A 274 -20.77 -1.17 22.67
CA VAL A 274 -19.79 -1.35 21.60
C VAL A 274 -18.39 -1.48 22.18
N VAL A 275 -17.63 -2.42 21.63
CA VAL A 275 -16.19 -2.51 21.83
C VAL A 275 -15.47 -2.54 20.48
N ILE A 276 -14.46 -1.68 20.33
CA ILE A 276 -13.51 -1.79 19.23
C ILE A 276 -12.47 -2.84 19.61
N ILE A 277 -12.22 -3.80 18.72
CA ILE A 277 -11.16 -4.77 18.89
C ILE A 277 -10.14 -4.49 17.81
N ASN A 278 -8.91 -4.18 18.23
CA ASN A 278 -7.77 -3.95 17.36
C ASN A 278 -6.79 -5.12 17.51
N PRO A 279 -6.92 -6.19 16.72
CA PRO A 279 -6.02 -7.33 16.80
C PRO A 279 -4.59 -6.99 16.38
N ASN A 280 -4.34 -5.83 15.75
CA ASN A 280 -3.12 -5.58 14.98
C ASN A 280 -2.86 -6.78 14.06
N ALA A 281 -3.86 -7.09 13.22
CA ALA A 281 -3.95 -8.36 12.52
C ALA A 281 -2.77 -8.54 11.56
N MET A 282 -2.28 -7.46 10.93
CA MET A 282 -1.17 -7.51 9.98
C MET A 282 0.15 -7.80 10.70
N ALA A 283 0.81 -8.89 10.32
CA ALA A 283 2.00 -9.41 10.99
C ALA A 283 3.24 -8.55 10.69
N ILE A 284 4.16 -8.45 11.66
CA ILE A 284 5.32 -7.54 11.60
C ILE A 284 6.64 -8.29 11.53
N THR A 285 6.63 -9.58 11.84
CA THR A 285 7.81 -10.45 11.74
C THR A 285 7.67 -11.36 10.53
N GLY A 286 8.52 -11.15 9.51
CA GLY A 286 8.64 -12.08 8.40
C GLY A 286 9.25 -13.40 8.86
N GLU A 287 8.48 -14.48 8.81
CA GLU A 287 8.95 -15.82 9.16
C GLU A 287 9.19 -16.72 7.94
N ASN A 288 8.77 -16.27 6.76
CA ASN A 288 8.72 -17.04 5.53
C ASN A 288 9.55 -16.45 4.39
N GLY A 289 10.43 -15.48 4.70
CA GLY A 289 11.31 -14.85 3.73
C GLY A 289 10.60 -14.11 2.59
N PHE A 290 9.30 -13.79 2.69
CA PHE A 290 8.58 -13.02 1.67
C PHE A 290 9.28 -11.69 1.39
N VAL A 291 9.40 -11.33 0.11
CA VAL A 291 10.13 -10.17 -0.36
C VAL A 291 9.20 -9.22 -1.13
N PRO A 292 9.24 -7.92 -0.83
CA PRO A 292 9.97 -7.29 0.25
C PRO A 292 9.40 -7.65 1.63
N GLU A 293 10.20 -7.47 2.68
CA GLU A 293 9.67 -7.48 4.03
C GLU A 293 8.68 -6.32 4.19
N TYR A 294 7.59 -6.57 4.91
CA TYR A 294 6.63 -5.54 5.28
C TYR A 294 6.54 -5.49 6.79
N SER A 295 6.66 -4.27 7.32
CA SER A 295 6.35 -3.97 8.70
C SER A 295 5.14 -3.05 8.71
N TYR A 296 4.10 -3.44 9.42
CA TYR A 296 2.98 -2.55 9.69
C TYR A 296 3.19 -1.87 11.03
N ASN A 297 2.65 -0.66 11.15
CA ASN A 297 2.76 0.10 12.38
C ASN A 297 1.85 -0.51 13.45
N ILE A 298 2.38 -0.64 14.67
CA ILE A 298 1.58 -0.80 15.88
C ILE A 298 1.71 0.50 16.66
N THR A 299 0.58 1.05 17.06
CA THR A 299 0.53 2.23 17.91
C THR A 299 0.60 1.77 19.36
N GLU A 300 1.75 1.94 20.01
CA GLU A 300 1.95 1.53 21.41
C GLU A 300 0.95 2.21 22.37
N GLU A 301 0.50 3.43 22.05
CA GLU A 301 -0.55 4.14 22.81
C GLU A 301 -1.88 3.38 22.87
N TYR A 302 -2.12 2.47 21.92
CA TYR A 302 -3.33 1.69 21.82
C TYR A 302 -3.26 0.31 22.51
N ASP A 303 -2.17 -0.02 23.19
CA ASP A 303 -2.01 -1.33 23.84
C ASP A 303 -3.08 -1.60 24.92
N GLY A 304 -3.51 -2.87 24.99
CA GLY A 304 -4.38 -3.42 26.01
C GLY A 304 -5.82 -2.91 25.97
N GLU A 305 -6.51 -3.11 27.10
CA GLU A 305 -7.88 -2.63 27.30
C GLU A 305 -7.86 -1.16 27.72
N GLN A 306 -8.60 -0.32 27.00
CA GLN A 306 -8.68 1.11 27.28
C GLN A 306 -9.98 1.74 26.80
N VAL A 307 -10.17 3.01 27.16
CA VAL A 307 -11.27 3.85 26.66
C VAL A 307 -10.66 4.98 25.86
N ILE A 308 -10.87 4.94 24.54
CA ILE A 308 -10.41 5.99 23.63
C ILE A 308 -11.37 7.17 23.76
N ALA A 309 -10.81 8.36 23.99
CA ALA A 309 -11.55 9.61 24.00
C ALA A 309 -11.15 10.45 22.79
N ALA A 310 -12.06 10.62 21.84
CA ALA A 310 -11.85 11.41 20.63
C ALA A 310 -13.18 12.06 20.21
N PHE A 311 -13.11 13.22 19.55
CA PHE A 311 -14.29 13.94 19.02
C PHE A 311 -15.45 14.13 20.02
N GLY A 312 -15.14 14.28 21.31
CA GLY A 312 -16.13 14.45 22.37
C GLY A 312 -16.85 13.17 22.82
N ALA A 313 -16.46 12.00 22.29
CA ALA A 313 -17.02 10.70 22.65
C ALA A 313 -15.99 9.81 23.35
N ARG A 314 -16.46 8.74 23.98
CA ARG A 314 -15.64 7.74 24.67
C ARG A 314 -16.10 6.34 24.25
N VAL A 315 -15.18 5.53 23.71
CA VAL A 315 -15.48 4.17 23.22
C VAL A 315 -14.48 3.19 23.82
N ARG A 316 -14.95 2.03 24.30
CA ARG A 316 -14.07 0.96 24.79
C ARG A 316 -13.32 0.32 23.64
N MET A 317 -12.03 0.07 23.83
CA MET A 317 -11.19 -0.63 22.89
C MET A 317 -10.35 -1.68 23.60
N MET A 318 -10.10 -2.80 22.92
CA MET A 318 -9.09 -3.79 23.31
C MET A 318 -8.12 -3.99 22.16
N SER A 319 -6.83 -3.83 22.42
CA SER A 319 -5.78 -4.11 21.43
C SER A 319 -4.87 -5.28 21.83
N PHE A 320 -4.37 -5.99 20.82
CA PHE A 320 -3.48 -7.14 20.96
C PHE A 320 -2.19 -6.85 20.17
N PRO A 321 -1.14 -6.27 20.79
CA PRO A 321 0.05 -5.77 20.08
C PRO A 321 1.07 -6.87 19.74
N GLN A 322 0.78 -8.13 20.05
CA GLN A 322 1.68 -9.23 19.76
C GLN A 322 2.03 -9.22 18.26
N LYS A 323 3.32 -9.20 17.94
CA LYS A 323 3.83 -8.97 16.57
C LYS A 323 3.59 -10.16 15.62
N ARG A 324 3.43 -11.35 16.19
CA ARG A 324 3.22 -12.61 15.49
C ARG A 324 1.74 -12.95 15.44
N PHE A 325 1.28 -13.52 14.33
CA PHE A 325 -0.06 -14.07 14.20
C PHE A 325 -0.04 -15.56 14.60
N ASP A 326 0.07 -15.82 15.89
CA ASP A 326 0.22 -17.16 16.45
C ASP A 326 -0.97 -17.58 17.32
N GLU A 327 -0.91 -18.83 17.80
CA GLU A 327 -1.96 -19.45 18.60
C GLU A 327 -2.25 -18.67 19.89
N GLU A 328 -1.22 -18.13 20.55
CA GLU A 328 -1.38 -17.37 21.80
C GLU A 328 -2.19 -16.10 21.54
N LYS A 329 -1.79 -15.30 20.54
CA LYS A 329 -2.48 -14.08 20.16
C LYS A 329 -3.93 -14.34 19.78
N VAL A 330 -4.16 -15.32 18.90
CA VAL A 330 -5.51 -15.63 18.39
C VAL A 330 -6.40 -16.13 19.53
N ASN A 331 -5.89 -16.99 20.41
CA ASN A 331 -6.66 -17.46 21.57
C ASN A 331 -7.02 -16.33 22.54
N ALA A 332 -6.10 -15.40 22.82
CA ALA A 332 -6.39 -14.24 23.67
C ALA A 332 -7.52 -13.36 23.11
N ILE A 333 -7.55 -13.17 21.78
CA ILE A 333 -8.63 -12.45 21.10
C ILE A 333 -9.95 -13.21 21.23
N VAL A 334 -9.94 -14.53 21.00
CA VAL A 334 -11.13 -15.38 21.12
C VAL A 334 -11.71 -15.34 22.53
N ASP A 335 -10.87 -15.47 23.55
CA ASP A 335 -11.30 -15.42 24.95
C ASP A 335 -11.93 -14.06 25.29
N TYR A 336 -11.39 -12.95 24.76
CA TYR A 336 -11.97 -11.63 24.95
C TYR A 336 -13.32 -11.46 24.25
N VAL A 337 -13.42 -11.86 22.98
CA VAL A 337 -14.69 -11.80 22.22
C VAL A 337 -15.76 -12.64 22.89
N ASP A 338 -15.44 -13.86 23.33
CA ASP A 338 -16.39 -14.74 24.03
C ASP A 338 -16.72 -14.30 25.46
N GLY A 339 -15.85 -13.51 26.09
CA GLY A 339 -16.12 -12.85 27.36
C GLY A 339 -17.09 -11.68 27.19
N PHE A 340 -16.93 -10.89 26.13
CA PHE A 340 -17.85 -9.80 25.80
C PHE A 340 -19.22 -10.29 25.34
N ASP A 341 -19.25 -11.45 24.65
CA ASP A 341 -20.45 -12.09 24.12
C ASP A 341 -21.27 -11.17 23.19
N PRO A 342 -20.70 -10.74 22.05
CA PRO A 342 -21.39 -9.89 21.10
C PRO A 342 -22.52 -10.62 20.38
N ASP A 343 -23.61 -9.89 20.11
CA ASP A 343 -24.74 -10.35 19.29
C ASP A 343 -24.34 -10.44 17.82
N VAL A 344 -23.48 -9.51 17.39
CA VAL A 344 -22.92 -9.42 16.04
C VAL A 344 -21.48 -8.92 16.10
N ILE A 345 -20.67 -9.41 15.16
CA ILE A 345 -19.34 -8.89 14.89
C ILE A 345 -19.39 -8.07 13.61
N VAL A 346 -18.93 -6.82 13.67
CA VAL A 346 -18.71 -5.99 12.49
C VAL A 346 -17.23 -6.09 12.14
N ALA A 347 -16.92 -6.80 11.06
CA ALA A 347 -15.61 -6.80 10.41
C ALA A 347 -15.44 -5.46 9.67
N PHE A 348 -14.78 -4.51 10.33
CA PHE A 348 -14.56 -3.17 9.82
C PHE A 348 -13.31 -3.14 8.92
N GLY A 349 -13.52 -2.96 7.62
CA GLY A 349 -12.53 -3.17 6.57
C GLY A 349 -12.61 -4.56 5.96
N GLY A 350 -12.06 -4.71 4.74
CA GLY A 350 -11.92 -6.01 4.08
C GLY A 350 -10.79 -6.86 4.67
N SER A 351 -10.74 -8.14 4.30
CA SER A 351 -9.67 -9.08 4.67
C SER A 351 -9.47 -9.19 6.19
N ASN A 352 -10.56 -9.14 6.95
CA ASN A 352 -10.52 -9.13 8.42
C ASN A 352 -10.46 -10.56 8.96
N VAL A 353 -9.26 -11.16 8.86
CA VAL A 353 -8.99 -12.57 9.19
C VAL A 353 -9.56 -12.93 10.56
N VAL A 354 -9.33 -12.08 11.55
CA VAL A 354 -9.74 -12.32 12.94
C VAL A 354 -11.26 -12.35 13.08
N ALA A 355 -11.98 -11.42 12.46
CA ALA A 355 -13.44 -11.43 12.49
C ALA A 355 -14.01 -12.67 11.77
N ASP A 356 -13.41 -13.04 10.64
CA ASP A 356 -13.86 -14.18 9.84
C ASP A 356 -13.66 -15.55 10.51
N LEU A 357 -12.72 -15.67 11.46
CA LEU A 357 -12.60 -16.87 12.31
C LEU A 357 -13.89 -17.18 13.08
N PHE A 358 -14.72 -16.16 13.36
CA PHE A 358 -15.98 -16.31 14.07
C PHE A 358 -17.18 -16.61 13.16
N SER A 359 -17.05 -16.55 11.84
CA SER A 359 -18.21 -16.66 10.91
C SER A 359 -19.00 -17.97 11.04
N GLY A 360 -18.36 -19.04 11.53
CA GLY A 360 -19.04 -20.32 11.82
C GLY A 360 -19.69 -20.41 13.22
N ALA A 361 -19.42 -19.46 14.11
CA ALA A 361 -19.88 -19.45 15.50
C ALA A 361 -20.82 -18.28 15.83
N ARG A 362 -20.64 -17.13 15.17
CA ARG A 362 -21.38 -15.90 15.43
C ARG A 362 -21.72 -15.19 14.11
N PRO A 363 -22.77 -14.35 14.09
CA PRO A 363 -23.04 -13.45 12.97
C PRO A 363 -21.89 -12.47 12.77
N VAL A 364 -21.27 -12.51 11.58
CA VAL A 364 -20.24 -11.58 11.15
C VAL A 364 -20.76 -10.80 9.94
N ILE A 365 -20.57 -9.49 9.94
CA ILE A 365 -20.88 -8.61 8.81
C ILE A 365 -19.61 -7.89 8.39
N CYS A 366 -19.26 -8.01 7.12
CA CYS A 366 -18.16 -7.26 6.52
C CYS A 366 -18.65 -5.88 6.09
N LEU A 367 -18.09 -4.84 6.71
CA LEU A 367 -18.25 -3.43 6.34
C LEU A 367 -16.95 -2.94 5.70
N PRO A 368 -16.82 -2.95 4.37
CA PRO A 368 -15.60 -2.50 3.72
C PRO A 368 -15.36 -1.01 3.92
N THR A 369 -14.08 -0.62 4.00
CA THR A 369 -13.62 0.78 4.14
C THR A 369 -13.04 1.33 2.84
N SER A 370 -13.10 0.56 1.76
CA SER A 370 -12.63 0.91 0.43
C SER A 370 -13.50 0.23 -0.62
N SER A 371 -13.47 0.78 -1.83
CA SER A 371 -14.09 0.21 -3.03
C SER A 371 -13.42 -1.10 -3.46
N GLY A 372 -14.13 -1.86 -4.31
CA GLY A 372 -13.67 -3.15 -4.81
C GLY A 372 -14.24 -4.35 -4.04
N LEU A 373 -13.82 -5.54 -4.42
CA LEU A 373 -14.25 -6.80 -3.80
C LEU A 373 -13.51 -6.99 -2.45
N PRO A 374 -14.17 -6.96 -1.28
CA PRO A 374 -13.50 -7.31 -0.04
C PRO A 374 -13.32 -8.83 0.08
N LEU A 375 -12.17 -9.30 0.55
CA LEU A 375 -12.04 -10.72 0.93
C LEU A 375 -12.73 -10.93 2.27
N SER A 376 -13.77 -11.77 2.33
CA SER A 376 -14.44 -12.06 3.59
C SER A 376 -15.24 -13.37 3.61
N MET A 377 -15.20 -14.04 4.76
CA MET A 377 -16.07 -15.17 5.11
C MET A 377 -17.31 -14.73 5.91
N ALA A 378 -17.54 -13.43 6.06
CA ALA A 378 -18.66 -12.87 6.80
C ALA A 378 -20.00 -13.33 6.21
N ARG A 379 -21.02 -13.45 7.07
CA ARG A 379 -22.34 -13.89 6.66
C ARG A 379 -23.01 -12.90 5.70
N LEU A 380 -22.84 -11.61 5.94
CA LEU A 380 -23.21 -10.55 5.01
C LEU A 380 -21.98 -9.73 4.64
N VAL A 381 -21.91 -9.34 3.37
CA VAL A 381 -20.88 -8.43 2.85
C VAL A 381 -21.58 -7.17 2.36
N LEU A 382 -21.24 -6.02 2.94
CA LEU A 382 -21.86 -4.74 2.58
C LEU A 382 -21.12 -4.07 1.43
N GLY A 383 -21.82 -3.25 0.66
CA GLY A 383 -21.20 -2.33 -0.31
C GLY A 383 -20.44 -1.17 0.36
N TYR A 384 -19.39 -0.69 -0.29
CA TYR A 384 -18.75 0.57 0.08
C TYR A 384 -19.56 1.76 -0.47
N GLY A 385 -20.01 1.63 -1.72
CA GLY A 385 -20.93 2.52 -2.40
C GLY A 385 -22.28 1.86 -2.68
N GLU A 386 -23.34 2.67 -2.69
CA GLU A 386 -24.71 2.19 -2.90
C GLU A 386 -24.96 1.63 -4.32
N ALA A 387 -24.09 1.98 -5.26
CA ALA A 387 -24.11 1.50 -6.64
C ALA A 387 -23.13 0.33 -6.91
N ASP A 388 -22.48 -0.19 -5.87
CA ASP A 388 -21.59 -1.36 -6.02
C ASP A 388 -22.39 -2.56 -6.54
N THR A 389 -21.83 -3.28 -7.50
CA THR A 389 -22.45 -4.44 -8.14
C THR A 389 -21.61 -5.69 -7.94
N THR A 390 -22.26 -6.85 -8.02
CA THR A 390 -21.65 -8.16 -7.84
C THR A 390 -21.47 -8.92 -9.15
N GLN A 391 -21.50 -8.22 -10.30
CA GLN A 391 -21.59 -8.83 -11.63
C GLN A 391 -20.45 -9.82 -11.90
N ASP A 392 -19.25 -9.53 -11.39
CA ASP A 392 -18.04 -10.33 -11.59
C ASP A 392 -17.54 -10.96 -10.29
N TRP A 393 -18.43 -11.09 -9.29
CA TRP A 393 -18.09 -11.65 -7.98
C TRP A 393 -18.37 -13.15 -7.95
N PRO A 394 -17.66 -13.93 -7.11
CA PRO A 394 -18.03 -15.32 -6.83
C PRO A 394 -19.49 -15.44 -6.39
N GLU A 395 -20.20 -16.46 -6.87
CA GLU A 395 -21.65 -16.65 -6.64
C GLU A 395 -22.01 -16.63 -5.15
N ASP A 396 -21.25 -17.35 -4.32
CA ASP A 396 -21.48 -17.41 -2.86
C ASP A 396 -21.32 -16.05 -2.17
N MET A 397 -20.50 -15.17 -2.75
CA MET A 397 -20.28 -13.84 -2.22
C MET A 397 -21.36 -12.87 -2.70
N ALA A 398 -21.81 -13.02 -3.95
CA ALA A 398 -22.93 -12.27 -4.50
C ALA A 398 -24.23 -12.53 -3.71
N GLU A 399 -24.48 -13.76 -3.27
CA GLU A 399 -25.65 -14.11 -2.43
C GLU A 399 -25.64 -13.42 -1.05
N ARG A 400 -24.43 -13.27 -0.48
CA ARG A 400 -24.20 -12.61 0.82
C ARG A 400 -24.15 -11.09 0.73
N PHE A 401 -24.12 -10.52 -0.48
CA PHE A 401 -23.98 -9.09 -0.67
C PHE A 401 -25.25 -8.31 -0.29
N ARG A 402 -25.07 -7.14 0.35
CA ARG A 402 -26.15 -6.18 0.58
C ARG A 402 -25.71 -4.78 0.15
N PRO A 403 -26.50 -4.06 -0.66
CA PRO A 403 -26.23 -2.67 -1.00
C PRO A 403 -26.11 -1.81 0.26
N PHE A 404 -25.07 -1.00 0.34
CA PHE A 404 -24.81 -0.15 1.49
C PHE A 404 -24.03 1.09 1.04
N SER A 405 -24.15 2.18 1.79
CA SER A 405 -23.27 3.34 1.62
C SER A 405 -22.47 3.52 2.88
N PHE A 406 -21.14 3.57 2.77
CA PHE A 406 -20.25 3.78 3.90
C PHE A 406 -20.60 5.04 4.70
N GLY A 407 -21.00 6.11 4.01
CA GLY A 407 -21.43 7.37 4.61
C GLY A 407 -20.30 8.16 5.28
N TRP A 408 -20.51 9.47 5.42
CA TRP A 408 -19.45 10.40 5.83
C TRP A 408 -19.90 11.30 6.97
N THR A 409 -19.04 11.43 7.99
CA THR A 409 -19.14 12.52 8.96
C THR A 409 -18.17 13.60 8.55
N LEU A 410 -18.69 14.82 8.38
CA LEU A 410 -17.84 15.95 8.05
C LEU A 410 -17.01 16.35 9.27
N PRO A 411 -15.69 16.58 9.11
CA PRO A 411 -14.89 17.13 10.19
C PRO A 411 -15.39 18.53 10.56
N ALA A 412 -15.17 18.90 11.83
CA ALA A 412 -15.42 20.25 12.29
C ALA A 412 -14.59 21.24 11.47
N THR A 413 -15.20 22.36 11.07
CA THR A 413 -14.48 23.43 10.39
C THR A 413 -14.29 24.60 11.32
N GLY A 414 -13.11 25.20 11.30
CA GLY A 414 -12.80 26.44 11.99
C GLY A 414 -13.49 27.65 11.34
N PRO A 415 -13.20 28.87 11.84
CA PRO A 415 -13.63 30.10 11.17
C PRO A 415 -13.11 30.17 9.73
N GLU A 416 -13.81 30.92 8.88
CA GLU A 416 -13.39 31.12 7.49
C GLU A 416 -12.01 31.78 7.43
N ARG A 417 -11.08 31.16 6.68
CA ARG A 417 -9.71 31.63 6.49
C ARG A 417 -9.51 32.05 5.04
N GLY A 418 -8.79 33.15 4.81
CA GLY A 418 -8.41 33.58 3.47
C GLY A 418 -7.38 32.64 2.82
N ARG A 419 -7.26 32.69 1.49
CA ARG A 419 -6.29 31.90 0.72
C ARG A 419 -4.84 32.10 1.20
N ALA A 420 -4.45 33.33 1.51
CA ALA A 420 -3.12 33.66 2.02
C ALA A 420 -2.79 32.94 3.34
N GLU A 421 -3.76 32.84 4.26
CA GLU A 421 -3.59 32.14 5.55
C GLU A 421 -3.44 30.62 5.38
N LEU A 422 -3.97 30.08 4.28
CA LEU A 422 -3.88 28.67 3.91
C LEU A 422 -2.65 28.35 3.06
N GLY A 423 -1.77 29.34 2.82
CA GLY A 423 -0.56 29.16 2.01
C GLY A 423 -0.83 28.95 0.52
N VAL A 424 -2.00 29.36 0.02
CA VAL A 424 -2.38 29.23 -1.39
C VAL A 424 -2.59 30.59 -2.08
N PRO A 425 -2.45 30.66 -3.42
CA PRO A 425 -2.52 31.92 -4.17
C PRO A 425 -3.85 32.66 -4.06
N GLU A 426 -3.82 33.98 -3.83
CA GLU A 426 -5.02 34.79 -3.56
C GLU A 426 -6.03 34.84 -4.72
N HIS A 427 -5.57 34.64 -5.96
CA HIS A 427 -6.39 34.79 -7.16
C HIS A 427 -6.20 33.61 -8.12
N GLY A 428 -7.13 33.49 -9.07
CA GLY A 428 -7.09 32.49 -10.15
C GLY A 428 -7.65 31.12 -9.75
N PRO A 429 -7.80 30.22 -10.74
CA PRO A 429 -8.24 28.85 -10.51
C PRO A 429 -7.27 28.07 -9.61
N LEU A 430 -7.81 27.40 -8.60
CA LEU A 430 -7.05 26.59 -7.66
C LEU A 430 -7.50 25.14 -7.73
N PHE A 431 -6.62 24.25 -8.15
CA PHE A 431 -6.85 22.82 -8.18
C PHE A 431 -6.23 22.16 -6.97
N LEU A 432 -6.94 21.21 -6.35
CA LEU A 432 -6.45 20.51 -5.16
C LEU A 432 -6.16 19.05 -5.44
N VAL A 433 -5.05 18.55 -4.90
CA VAL A 433 -4.72 17.14 -4.80
C VAL A 433 -4.53 16.82 -3.33
N VAL A 434 -5.36 15.94 -2.77
CA VAL A 434 -5.38 15.67 -1.32
C VAL A 434 -5.09 14.19 -1.03
N GLY A 435 -4.14 13.93 -0.14
CA GLY A 435 -3.85 12.58 0.35
C GLY A 435 -2.51 12.46 1.08
N ASN A 436 -2.43 11.49 1.99
CA ASN A 436 -1.24 11.22 2.80
C ASN A 436 -0.31 10.15 2.19
N ARG A 437 -0.62 9.69 0.97
CA ARG A 437 0.15 8.68 0.22
C ARG A 437 0.46 9.15 -1.19
N LEU A 438 0.47 10.46 -1.41
CA LEU A 438 0.68 11.02 -2.74
C LEU A 438 2.10 10.79 -3.26
N ASP A 439 3.05 10.43 -2.40
CA ASP A 439 4.34 9.90 -2.84
C ASP A 439 4.19 8.67 -3.74
N GLN A 440 3.30 7.74 -3.38
CA GLN A 440 3.04 6.54 -4.16
C GLN A 440 1.95 6.76 -5.22
N GLU A 441 0.93 7.54 -4.87
CA GLU A 441 -0.29 7.69 -5.67
C GLU A 441 -0.17 8.76 -6.77
N ALA A 442 0.64 9.81 -6.60
CA ALA A 442 0.89 10.81 -7.63
C ALA A 442 2.11 10.40 -8.48
N GLY A 443 1.89 9.42 -9.37
CA GLY A 443 2.92 8.88 -10.27
C GLY A 443 3.31 9.84 -11.42
N PRO A 444 4.31 9.45 -12.24
CA PRO A 444 4.79 10.26 -13.36
C PRO A 444 3.69 10.68 -14.34
N ASP A 445 2.76 9.78 -14.66
CA ASP A 445 1.66 10.05 -15.60
C ASP A 445 0.74 11.16 -15.08
N PHE A 446 0.38 11.11 -13.79
CA PHE A 446 -0.43 12.16 -13.17
C PHE A 446 0.32 13.50 -13.10
N LEU A 447 1.63 13.48 -12.82
CA LEU A 447 2.44 14.69 -12.80
C LEU A 447 2.56 15.32 -14.20
N ALA A 448 2.71 14.49 -15.25
CA ALA A 448 2.71 14.96 -16.63
C ALA A 448 1.34 15.54 -17.04
N LEU A 449 0.25 14.92 -16.56
CA LEU A 449 -1.11 15.43 -16.74
C LEU A 449 -1.30 16.78 -16.04
N ALA A 450 -0.87 16.90 -14.77
CA ALA A 450 -0.92 18.15 -14.01
C ALA A 450 -0.12 19.28 -14.69
N ASP A 451 1.07 18.97 -15.18
CA ASP A 451 1.93 19.92 -15.90
C ASP A 451 1.28 20.36 -17.24
N SER A 452 0.65 19.43 -17.95
CA SER A 452 -0.10 19.71 -19.19
C SER A 452 -1.35 20.56 -18.94
N LEU A 453 -2.02 20.39 -17.80
CA LEU A 453 -3.16 21.24 -17.40
C LEU A 453 -2.68 22.69 -17.18
N LEU A 454 -1.54 22.85 -16.51
CA LEU A 454 -0.94 24.16 -16.25
C LEU A 454 -0.47 24.86 -17.53
N ASP A 455 -0.01 24.11 -18.55
CA ASP A 455 0.27 24.68 -19.88
C ASP A 455 -0.98 25.30 -20.52
N ARG A 456 -2.16 24.66 -20.33
CA ARG A 456 -3.44 25.14 -20.89
C ARG A 456 -4.04 26.31 -20.11
N LEU A 457 -3.69 26.45 -18.83
CA LEU A 457 -4.28 27.43 -17.92
C LEU A 457 -3.17 28.25 -17.23
N PRO A 458 -2.73 29.38 -17.82
CA PRO A 458 -1.61 30.18 -17.29
C PRO A 458 -1.82 30.69 -15.86
N GLU A 459 -3.06 31.08 -15.53
CA GLU A 459 -3.43 31.60 -14.21
C GLU A 459 -3.76 30.51 -13.18
N ALA A 460 -3.83 29.24 -13.60
CA ALA A 460 -4.14 28.15 -12.69
C ALA A 460 -2.96 27.82 -11.77
N ARG A 461 -3.30 27.29 -10.60
CA ARG A 461 -2.37 26.81 -9.58
C ARG A 461 -2.85 25.48 -9.06
N ILE A 462 -1.92 24.60 -8.68
CA ILE A 462 -2.20 23.32 -8.05
C ILE A 462 -1.69 23.38 -6.62
N ALA A 463 -2.49 22.97 -5.64
CA ALA A 463 -2.04 22.77 -4.28
C ALA A 463 -2.16 21.28 -3.89
N VAL A 464 -1.10 20.76 -3.30
CA VAL A 464 -0.97 19.39 -2.81
C VAL A 464 -1.04 19.43 -1.29
N ALA A 465 -2.08 18.81 -0.72
CA ALA A 465 -2.33 18.76 0.71
C ALA A 465 -2.22 17.32 1.25
N GLY A 466 -1.42 17.16 2.31
CA GLY A 466 -1.06 15.90 2.94
C GLY A 466 0.45 15.74 3.09
N GLY A 467 0.89 14.96 4.08
CA GLY A 467 2.28 14.61 4.30
C GLY A 467 2.90 13.91 3.08
N VAL A 468 3.93 14.52 2.51
CA VAL A 468 4.71 13.98 1.38
C VAL A 468 6.20 14.24 1.58
N GLU A 469 7.04 13.29 1.15
CA GLU A 469 8.50 13.36 1.36
C GLU A 469 9.30 13.48 0.05
N SER A 470 8.97 12.66 -0.95
CA SER A 470 9.69 12.52 -2.24
C SER A 470 9.01 13.23 -3.41
N LEU A 471 7.71 13.51 -3.26
CA LEU A 471 6.90 14.19 -4.26
C LEU A 471 7.39 15.62 -4.55
N PRO A 472 7.82 16.44 -3.58
CA PRO A 472 8.32 17.79 -3.86
C PRO A 472 9.50 17.81 -4.85
N GLN A 473 10.44 16.85 -4.75
CA GLN A 473 11.59 16.76 -5.65
C GLN A 473 11.16 16.37 -7.07
N ARG A 474 10.14 15.52 -7.22
CA ARG A 474 9.55 15.19 -8.52
C ARG A 474 8.78 16.36 -9.13
N ILE A 475 8.04 17.11 -8.31
CA ILE A 475 7.37 18.35 -8.74
C ILE A 475 8.39 19.37 -9.23
N ALA A 476 9.56 19.50 -8.58
CA ALA A 476 10.60 20.44 -8.98
C ALA A 476 11.19 20.16 -10.38
N ALA A 477 10.98 18.96 -10.93
CA ALA A 477 11.40 18.61 -12.29
C ALA A 477 10.36 18.97 -13.37
N LEU A 478 9.17 19.45 -12.99
CA LEU A 478 8.12 19.86 -13.92
C LEU A 478 8.44 21.19 -14.59
N ARG A 479 7.88 21.41 -15.78
CA ARG A 479 8.04 22.66 -16.53
C ARG A 479 7.38 23.83 -15.79
N ASN A 480 6.27 23.55 -15.09
CA ASN A 480 5.47 24.54 -14.36
C ASN A 480 5.58 24.39 -12.83
N ALA A 481 6.75 23.96 -12.33
CA ALA A 481 6.97 23.66 -10.92
C ALA A 481 6.66 24.83 -9.97
N ASP A 482 6.86 26.07 -10.40
CA ASP A 482 6.57 27.30 -9.63
C ASP A 482 5.08 27.51 -9.35
N ARG A 483 4.21 26.79 -10.07
CA ARG A 483 2.74 26.87 -9.97
C ARG A 483 2.12 25.69 -9.21
N VAL A 484 2.94 24.81 -8.65
CA VAL A 484 2.52 23.67 -7.83
C VAL A 484 3.01 23.86 -6.39
N HIS A 485 2.07 24.00 -5.45
CA HIS A 485 2.35 24.30 -4.04
C HIS A 485 2.17 23.05 -3.19
N THR A 486 3.20 22.66 -2.44
CA THR A 486 3.10 21.57 -1.45
C THR A 486 2.84 22.17 -0.07
N LEU A 487 1.66 21.89 0.50
CA LEU A 487 1.22 22.50 1.76
C LEU A 487 1.59 21.66 2.99
N GLY A 488 1.89 20.37 2.80
CA GLY A 488 2.02 19.41 3.90
C GLY A 488 0.66 19.11 4.55
N ASP A 489 0.67 18.70 5.81
CA ASP A 489 -0.55 18.38 6.56
C ASP A 489 -1.41 19.64 6.80
N VAL A 490 -2.69 19.55 6.42
CA VAL A 490 -3.66 20.64 6.56
C VAL A 490 -4.71 20.27 7.60
N GLU A 491 -4.69 20.96 8.74
CA GLU A 491 -5.60 20.71 9.88
C GLU A 491 -7.08 20.87 9.50
N ASP A 492 -7.43 21.94 8.78
CA ASP A 492 -8.78 22.20 8.26
C ASP A 492 -8.80 22.09 6.73
N VAL A 493 -8.80 20.85 6.24
CA VAL A 493 -8.83 20.57 4.80
C VAL A 493 -10.08 21.13 4.12
N ARG A 494 -11.19 21.31 4.85
CA ARG A 494 -12.44 21.85 4.30
C ARG A 494 -12.36 23.34 4.07
N ALA A 495 -11.66 24.09 4.93
CA ALA A 495 -11.34 25.48 4.66
C ALA A 495 -10.59 25.63 3.32
N LEU A 496 -9.69 24.68 3.01
CA LEU A 496 -8.99 24.65 1.72
C LEU A 496 -9.93 24.29 0.56
N HIS A 497 -10.81 23.29 0.71
CA HIS A 497 -11.79 22.91 -0.32
C HIS A 497 -12.66 24.09 -0.76
N ARG A 498 -13.13 24.94 0.17
CA ARG A 498 -14.01 26.08 -0.15
C ARG A 498 -13.39 27.10 -1.12
N HIS A 499 -12.06 27.10 -1.27
CA HIS A 499 -11.34 27.96 -2.21
C HIS A 499 -11.03 27.30 -3.56
N ALA A 500 -11.30 26.00 -3.69
CA ALA A 500 -10.91 25.22 -4.85
C ALA A 500 -11.88 25.36 -6.03
N THR A 501 -11.32 25.39 -7.23
CA THR A 501 -12.03 25.22 -8.50
C THR A 501 -12.43 23.77 -8.72
N ALA A 502 -11.52 22.83 -8.44
CA ALA A 502 -11.80 21.41 -8.55
C ALA A 502 -10.82 20.58 -7.72
N TYR A 503 -11.26 19.37 -7.38
CA TYR A 503 -10.44 18.32 -6.81
C TYR A 503 -9.92 17.43 -7.93
N LEU A 504 -8.60 17.32 -8.06
CA LEU A 504 -7.93 16.48 -9.04
C LEU A 504 -7.48 15.17 -8.38
N ASN A 505 -8.02 14.05 -8.87
CA ASN A 505 -7.67 12.74 -8.36
C ASN A 505 -6.65 12.03 -9.26
N PRO A 506 -5.47 11.64 -8.75
CA PRO A 506 -4.62 10.68 -9.45
C PRO A 506 -5.29 9.31 -9.53
N ARG A 507 -4.79 8.43 -10.41
CA ARG A 507 -5.21 7.02 -10.42
C ARG A 507 -4.69 6.34 -9.15
N ARG A 508 -5.59 5.99 -8.22
CA ARG A 508 -5.25 5.39 -6.92
C ARG A 508 -6.44 4.68 -6.31
N GLN A 509 -6.16 3.86 -5.30
CA GLN A 509 -7.20 3.23 -4.50
C GLN A 509 -7.79 4.19 -3.46
N GLY A 510 -6.97 4.97 -2.73
CA GLY A 510 -7.45 5.80 -1.61
C GLY A 510 -8.08 7.15 -2.01
N GLY A 511 -8.41 7.97 -0.99
CA GLY A 511 -8.89 9.35 -1.17
C GLY A 511 -10.41 9.55 -1.07
N GLY A 512 -11.18 8.49 -0.76
CA GLY A 512 -12.64 8.56 -0.67
C GLY A 512 -13.13 9.64 0.30
N GLY A 513 -12.54 9.73 1.50
CA GLY A 513 -12.92 10.73 2.51
C GLY A 513 -12.68 12.18 2.06
N SER A 514 -11.50 12.47 1.50
CA SER A 514 -11.20 13.83 0.99
C SER A 514 -12.08 14.21 -0.19
N ALA A 515 -12.41 13.27 -1.08
CA ALA A 515 -13.38 13.49 -2.15
C ALA A 515 -14.79 13.75 -1.61
N ALA A 516 -15.24 13.00 -0.59
CA ALA A 516 -16.54 13.24 0.04
C ALA A 516 -16.61 14.65 0.65
N PHE A 517 -15.55 15.09 1.32
CA PHE A 517 -15.47 16.45 1.90
C PHE A 517 -15.48 17.53 0.81
N ALA A 518 -14.77 17.31 -0.30
CA ALA A 518 -14.79 18.20 -1.46
C ALA A 518 -16.22 18.33 -2.03
N LEU A 519 -16.92 17.20 -2.24
CA LEU A 519 -18.30 17.19 -2.73
C LEU A 519 -19.27 17.91 -1.78
N ALA A 520 -19.11 17.72 -0.46
CA ALA A 520 -19.92 18.39 0.54
C ALA A 520 -19.79 19.92 0.49
N ASP A 521 -18.56 20.42 0.27
CA ASP A 521 -18.29 21.85 0.11
C ASP A 521 -18.62 22.37 -1.31
N GLY A 522 -19.11 21.50 -2.20
CA GLY A 522 -19.54 21.83 -3.56
C GLY A 522 -18.37 21.94 -4.54
N VAL A 523 -17.23 21.32 -4.24
CA VAL A 523 -16.06 21.27 -5.12
C VAL A 523 -16.23 20.09 -6.09
N PRO A 524 -16.27 20.33 -7.40
CA PRO A 524 -16.33 19.26 -8.39
C PRO A 524 -15.09 18.38 -8.35
N VAL A 525 -15.28 17.07 -8.47
CA VAL A 525 -14.20 16.08 -8.56
C VAL A 525 -13.90 15.78 -10.03
N VAL A 526 -12.63 15.62 -10.38
CA VAL A 526 -12.19 15.06 -11.67
C VAL A 526 -11.40 13.80 -11.37
N THR A 527 -11.92 12.67 -11.81
CA THR A 527 -11.31 11.36 -11.57
C THR A 527 -11.59 10.43 -12.73
N VAL A 528 -10.75 9.43 -12.95
CA VAL A 528 -11.11 8.28 -13.79
C VAL A 528 -12.01 7.34 -13.01
N ALA A 529 -12.68 6.40 -13.68
CA ALA A 529 -13.58 5.41 -13.08
C ALA A 529 -12.84 4.27 -12.35
N ALA A 530 -11.98 4.61 -11.38
CA ALA A 530 -11.23 3.64 -10.58
C ALA A 530 -11.00 4.15 -9.13
N GLY A 531 -11.07 3.23 -8.17
CA GLY A 531 -10.76 3.45 -6.76
C GLY A 531 -11.81 4.24 -5.98
N ASP A 532 -11.51 4.54 -4.71
CA ASP A 532 -12.47 5.04 -3.73
C ASP A 532 -13.06 6.39 -4.14
N VAL A 533 -12.25 7.27 -4.72
CA VAL A 533 -12.70 8.59 -5.18
C VAL A 533 -13.74 8.46 -6.29
N ALA A 534 -13.57 7.52 -7.22
CA ALA A 534 -14.54 7.29 -8.29
C ALA A 534 -15.86 6.76 -7.75
N THR A 535 -15.83 5.81 -6.81
CA THR A 535 -17.05 5.30 -6.17
C THR A 535 -17.77 6.39 -5.38
N VAL A 536 -17.03 7.20 -4.62
CA VAL A 536 -17.60 8.31 -3.84
C VAL A 536 -18.14 9.41 -4.76
N ALA A 537 -17.40 9.84 -5.77
CA ALA A 537 -17.84 10.88 -6.69
C ALA A 537 -18.97 10.41 -7.61
N GLY A 538 -18.96 9.15 -8.02
CA GLY A 538 -19.95 8.57 -8.92
C GLY A 538 -19.78 8.99 -10.38
N PRO A 539 -20.60 8.42 -11.28
CA PRO A 539 -20.37 8.46 -12.73
C PRO A 539 -20.41 9.87 -13.33
N ALA A 540 -21.11 10.82 -12.69
CA ALA A 540 -21.17 12.21 -13.12
C ALA A 540 -19.79 12.89 -13.14
N PHE A 541 -18.86 12.43 -12.29
CA PHE A 541 -17.53 13.02 -12.08
C PHE A 541 -16.39 12.15 -12.64
N THR A 542 -16.71 10.98 -13.21
CA THR A 542 -15.73 10.10 -13.83
C THR A 542 -15.49 10.45 -15.29
N VAL A 543 -14.23 10.37 -15.71
CA VAL A 543 -13.80 10.53 -17.12
C VAL A 543 -13.17 9.24 -17.62
N ALA A 544 -13.21 9.03 -18.94
CA ALA A 544 -12.73 7.79 -19.57
C ALA A 544 -11.19 7.71 -19.62
N ASP A 545 -10.55 8.83 -19.91
CA ASP A 545 -9.11 8.91 -20.18
C ASP A 545 -8.52 10.27 -19.78
N ASP A 546 -7.21 10.38 -19.96
CA ASP A 546 -6.42 11.54 -19.58
C ASP A 546 -6.75 12.79 -20.44
N ALA A 547 -7.21 12.61 -21.68
CA ALA A 547 -7.63 13.72 -22.53
C ALA A 547 -8.94 14.33 -22.01
N ALA A 548 -9.95 13.50 -21.74
CA ALA A 548 -11.21 13.91 -21.13
C ALA A 548 -11.01 14.50 -19.73
N TYR A 549 -10.03 13.99 -18.97
CA TYR A 549 -9.62 14.55 -17.69
C TYR A 549 -9.18 16.02 -17.85
N LEU A 550 -8.24 16.28 -18.75
CA LEU A 550 -7.71 17.63 -19.00
C LEU A 550 -8.80 18.59 -19.51
N GLU A 551 -9.64 18.12 -20.42
CA GLU A 551 -10.76 18.93 -20.96
C GLU A 551 -11.74 19.32 -19.86
N ARG A 552 -12.12 18.38 -19.01
CA ARG A 552 -13.03 18.65 -17.89
C ARG A 552 -12.43 19.61 -16.88
N ALA A 553 -11.18 19.40 -16.48
CA ALA A 553 -10.49 20.30 -15.54
C ALA A 553 -10.36 21.72 -16.11
N ALA A 554 -10.04 21.86 -17.40
CA ALA A 554 -10.00 23.15 -18.09
C ALA A 554 -11.37 23.82 -18.16
N ALA A 555 -12.44 23.07 -18.46
CA ALA A 555 -13.81 23.59 -18.49
C ALA A 555 -14.26 24.10 -17.12
N LEU A 556 -13.90 23.43 -16.03
CA LEU A 556 -14.20 23.88 -14.66
C LEU A 556 -13.54 25.23 -14.31
N ALA A 557 -12.37 25.52 -14.87
CA ALA A 557 -11.69 26.80 -14.68
C ALA A 557 -12.18 27.90 -15.64
N GLY A 558 -12.56 27.54 -16.87
CA GLY A 558 -12.88 28.48 -17.95
C GLY A 558 -14.36 28.80 -18.15
N ASP A 559 -15.27 27.94 -17.72
CA ASP A 559 -16.72 28.11 -17.87
C ASP A 559 -17.42 28.17 -16.51
N ALA A 560 -17.73 29.39 -16.08
CA ALA A 560 -18.40 29.65 -14.80
C ALA A 560 -19.79 29.00 -14.70
N ALA A 561 -20.53 28.87 -15.81
CA ALA A 561 -21.84 28.25 -15.81
C ALA A 561 -21.72 26.72 -15.68
N PHE A 562 -20.73 26.11 -16.35
CA PHE A 562 -20.41 24.70 -16.17
C PHE A 562 -19.96 24.41 -14.74
N HIS A 563 -19.03 25.21 -14.20
CA HIS A 563 -18.56 25.10 -12.81
C HIS A 563 -19.73 25.20 -11.81
N ALA A 564 -20.62 26.18 -11.96
CA ALA A 564 -21.77 26.34 -11.07
C ALA A 564 -22.72 25.12 -11.09
N ARG A 565 -23.00 24.57 -12.28
CA ARG A 565 -23.81 23.33 -12.39
C ARG A 565 -23.13 22.15 -11.70
N GLN A 566 -21.84 21.98 -11.93
CA GLN A 566 -21.04 20.90 -11.37
C GLN A 566 -20.88 21.02 -9.85
N SER A 567 -20.80 22.24 -9.33
CA SER A 567 -20.80 22.51 -7.89
C SER A 567 -22.13 22.12 -7.24
N ALA A 568 -23.26 22.43 -7.88
CA ALA A 568 -24.58 22.01 -7.40
C ALA A 568 -24.72 20.48 -7.44
N GLU A 569 -24.26 19.83 -8.51
CA GLU A 569 -24.25 18.38 -8.65
C GLU A 569 -23.36 17.70 -7.60
N ALA A 570 -22.24 18.32 -7.22
CA ALA A 570 -21.34 17.81 -6.18
C ALA A 570 -22.04 17.77 -4.81
N ARG A 571 -22.77 18.84 -4.45
CA ARG A 571 -23.57 18.88 -3.21
C ARG A 571 -24.70 17.84 -3.23
N ALA A 572 -25.38 17.70 -4.36
CA ALA A 572 -26.43 16.70 -4.53
C ALA A 572 -25.88 15.26 -4.40
N ARG A 573 -24.71 15.00 -4.98
CA ARG A 573 -24.01 13.71 -4.84
C ARG A 573 -23.66 13.43 -3.40
N PHE A 574 -23.07 14.39 -2.67
CA PHE A 574 -22.74 14.22 -1.26
C PHE A 574 -24.00 13.87 -0.43
N ALA A 575 -25.08 14.64 -0.61
CA ALA A 575 -26.35 14.41 0.07
C ALA A 575 -26.93 13.00 -0.21
N ALA A 576 -26.74 12.46 -1.42
CA ALA A 576 -27.14 11.11 -1.78
C ALA A 576 -26.19 10.02 -1.22
N SER A 577 -24.87 10.26 -1.23
CA SER A 577 -23.89 9.31 -0.70
C SER A 577 -23.95 9.15 0.84
N GLY A 578 -24.62 10.08 1.52
CA GLY A 578 -25.21 9.82 2.84
C GLY A 578 -24.43 10.31 4.05
N ASP A 579 -25.20 10.78 5.02
CA ASP A 579 -24.79 10.98 6.41
C ASP A 579 -24.52 9.62 7.07
N ARG A 580 -23.38 9.51 7.75
CA ARG A 580 -22.97 8.29 8.46
C ARG A 580 -24.01 7.79 9.47
N ARG A 581 -24.85 8.67 10.03
CA ARG A 581 -25.97 8.24 10.90
C ARG A 581 -26.91 7.26 10.21
N ALA A 582 -27.30 7.55 8.96
CA ALA A 582 -28.19 6.68 8.20
C ALA A 582 -27.52 5.35 7.84
N SER A 583 -26.20 5.37 7.59
CA SER A 583 -25.41 4.15 7.40
C SER A 583 -25.39 3.27 8.65
N VAL A 584 -25.25 3.87 9.84
CA VAL A 584 -25.31 3.13 11.11
C VAL A 584 -26.68 2.49 11.35
N GLU A 585 -27.77 3.20 11.04
CA GLU A 585 -29.12 2.64 11.14
C GLU A 585 -29.30 1.42 10.21
N ARG A 586 -28.86 1.52 8.95
CA ARG A 586 -28.88 0.38 8.02
C ARG A 586 -27.99 -0.77 8.47
N LEU A 587 -26.83 -0.48 9.05
CA LEU A 587 -25.92 -1.49 9.61
C LEU A 587 -26.60 -2.29 10.72
N LEU A 588 -27.39 -1.65 11.59
CA LEU A 588 -28.15 -2.34 12.62
C LEU A 588 -29.25 -3.25 12.05
N ALA A 589 -29.92 -2.82 10.97
CA ALA A 589 -30.89 -3.66 10.28
C ALA A 589 -30.24 -4.92 9.70
N TYR A 590 -29.07 -4.79 9.05
CA TYR A 590 -28.32 -5.94 8.55
C TYR A 590 -27.74 -6.80 9.67
N ALA A 591 -27.33 -6.21 10.80
CA ALA A 591 -26.93 -6.94 12.00
C ALA A 591 -28.04 -7.84 12.55
N LEU A 592 -29.29 -7.39 12.48
CA LEU A 592 -30.43 -8.23 12.85
C LEU A 592 -30.68 -9.33 11.81
N GLU A 593 -30.60 -9.02 10.51
CA GLU A 593 -30.71 -10.02 9.43
C GLU A 593 -29.69 -11.15 9.60
N ALA A 594 -28.41 -10.81 9.83
CA ALA A 594 -27.33 -11.77 9.96
C ALA A 594 -27.49 -12.74 11.16
N GLN A 595 -28.29 -12.39 12.17
CA GLN A 595 -28.61 -13.31 13.27
C GLN A 595 -29.60 -14.41 12.87
N THR A 596 -30.41 -14.17 11.84
CA THR A 596 -31.58 -15.00 11.49
C THR A 596 -31.42 -15.80 10.21
N ALA A 597 -30.62 -15.30 9.28
CA ALA A 597 -30.20 -16.06 8.11
C ALA A 597 -29.33 -17.24 8.57
#